data_AF-A0A0K0GFR8-F1
#
_entry.id   AF-A0A0K0GFR8-F1
#
_cell.length_a   1.000
_cell.length_b   1.000
_cell.length_c   1.000
_cell.angle_alpha   90.00
_cell.angle_beta   90.00
_cell.angle_gamma   90.00
#
_symmetry.space_group_name_H-M   'P 1'
#
loop_
_entity.id
_entity.type
_entity.pdbx_description
1 polymer ?
#
loop_
_entity_poly.entity_id
_entity_poly.type
_entity_poly.pdbx_seq_one_letter_code
_entity_poly.pdbx_strand_id
1 'polypeptide(L)' 'MMAGIQRFGMHTAEGTVAKLQAILGRPLRPHADVVREATARA' A
#
# COMPACT_ATOMS: atom_id res chain seq x y z
N MET A 1 -14.50 11.05 6.61
CA MET A 1 -14.00 9.99 5.70
C MET A 1 -12.81 10.48 4.86
N MET A 2 -12.95 11.52 4.03
CA MET A 2 -11.85 12.04 3.18
C MET A 2 -10.68 12.68 3.96
N ALA A 3 -10.93 13.45 5.02
CA ALA A 3 -9.88 14.12 5.78
C ALA A 3 -8.96 13.16 6.56
N GLY A 4 -9.45 11.97 6.94
CA GLY A 4 -8.65 10.95 7.63
C GLY A 4 -7.71 10.21 6.68
N ILE A 5 -8.16 9.94 5.45
CA ILE A 5 -7.35 9.31 4.40
C ILE A 5 -6.18 10.20 4.00
N GLN A 6 -6.36 11.53 3.99
CA GLN A 6 -5.29 12.48 3.63
C GLN A 6 -4.16 12.53 4.67
N ARG A 7 -4.45 12.32 5.95
CA ARG A 7 -3.46 12.45 7.03
C ARG A 7 -2.78 11.14 7.41
N PHE A 8 -3.52 10.02 7.39
CA PHE A 8 -3.02 8.72 7.84
C PHE A 8 -2.93 7.68 6.72
N GLY A 9 -3.34 8.04 5.50
CA GLY A 9 -3.50 7.10 4.40
C GLY A 9 -4.75 6.24 4.54
N MET A 10 -4.90 5.29 3.62
CA MET A 10 -5.99 4.33 3.65
C MET A 10 -5.67 3.21 4.65
N HIS A 11 -6.40 3.17 5.77
CA HIS A 11 -6.36 2.03 6.68
C HIS A 11 -7.26 0.91 6.13
N THR A 12 -6.64 -0.20 5.73
CA THR A 12 -7.37 -1.39 5.35
C THR A 12 -7.82 -2.16 6.60
N ALA A 13 -8.93 -2.90 6.50
CA ALA A 13 -9.29 -3.87 7.53
C ALA A 13 -8.16 -4.89 7.75
N GLU A 14 -8.08 -5.45 8.96
CA GLU A 14 -7.12 -6.52 9.27
C GLU A 14 -7.22 -7.66 8.25
N GLY A 15 -6.07 -8.23 7.86
CA GLY A 15 -6.02 -9.33 6.88
C GLY A 15 -6.24 -8.95 5.41
N THR A 16 -6.57 -7.69 5.10
CA THR A 16 -6.76 -7.24 3.70
C THR A 16 -5.53 -7.49 2.83
N VAL A 17 -4.33 -7.19 3.34
CA VAL A 17 -3.06 -7.43 2.62
C VAL A 17 -2.85 -8.91 2.33
N ALA A 18 -3.08 -9.78 3.33
CA ALA A 18 -2.95 -11.22 3.17
C ALA A 18 -3.91 -11.77 2.11
N LYS A 19 -5.17 -11.32 2.12
CA LYS A 19 -6.18 -11.69 1.13
C LYS A 19 -5.77 -11.26 -0.28
N LEU A 20 -5.27 -10.03 -0.45
CA LEU A 20 -4.83 -9.54 -1.75
C LEU A 20 -3.62 -10.31 -2.28
N GLN A 21 -2.64 -10.62 -1.44
CA GLN A 21 -1.48 -11.43 -1.84
C GLN A 21 -1.88 -12.85 -2.25
N ALA A 22 -2.85 -13.45 -1.55
CA ALA A 22 -3.39 -14.76 -1.92
C ALA A 22 -4.09 -14.74 -3.29
N ILE A 23 -4.89 -13.71 -3.57
CA ILE A 23 -5.55 -13.52 -4.88
C ILE A 23 -4.52 -13.32 -6.00
N LEU A 24 -3.47 -12.55 -5.73
CA LEU A 24 -2.45 -12.22 -6.73
C LEU A 24 -1.37 -13.30 -6.91
N GLY A 25 -1.31 -14.29 -6.02
CA GLY A 25 -0.28 -15.33 -6.01
C GLY A 25 1.14 -14.80 -5.82
N ARG A 26 1.31 -13.57 -5.30
CA ARG A 26 2.60 -12.91 -5.12
C ARG A 26 2.57 -11.88 -3.99
N PRO A 27 3.70 -11.57 -3.34
CA PRO A 27 3.77 -10.51 -2.35
C PRO A 27 3.44 -9.14 -2.95
N LEU A 28 2.74 -8.32 -2.17
CA LEU A 28 2.51 -6.92 -2.51
C LEU A 28 3.78 -6.11 -2.24
N ARG A 29 4.09 -5.17 -3.14
CA ARG A 29 5.24 -4.29 -2.94
C ARG A 29 4.91 -3.21 -1.89
N PRO A 30 5.78 -2.95 -0.90
CA PRO A 30 5.56 -1.86 0.06
C PRO A 30 5.48 -0.50 -0.62
N HIS A 31 4.57 0.35 -0.15
CA HIS A 31 4.42 1.71 -0.68
C HIS A 31 5.73 2.52 -0.58
N ALA A 32 6.47 2.38 0.52
CA ALA A 32 7.74 3.07 0.71
C ALA A 32 8.79 2.71 -0.36
N ASP A 33 8.84 1.45 -0.79
CA ASP A 33 9.74 1.01 -1.86
C ASP A 33 9.35 1.61 -3.20
N VAL A 34 8.05 1.68 -3.49
CA VAL A 34 7.52 2.34 -4.70
C VAL A 34 7.90 3.82 -4.73
N VAL A 35 7.68 4.54 -3.62
CA VAL A 35 8.03 5.97 -3.52
C VAL A 35 9.52 6.17 -3.70
N ARG A 36 10.36 5.39 -3.00
CA ARG A 36 11.81 5.48 -3.12
C ARG A 36 12.29 5.26 -4.56
N GLU A 37 11.77 4.23 -5.23
CA GLU A 37 12.10 3.96 -6.63
C GLU A 37 11.68 5.11 -7.55
N ALA A 38 10.46 5.66 -7.35
CA ALA A 38 9.94 6.73 -8.17
C ALA A 38 10.74 8.04 -7.99
N THR A 39 11.12 8.38 -6.76
CA THR A 39 11.91 9.59 -6.47
C THR A 39 13.37 9.47 -6.87
N ALA A 40 13.93 8.25 -6.89
CA ALA A 40 15.31 8.04 -7.33
C ALA A 40 15.49 8.18 -8.86
N ARG A 41 14.39 8.20 -9.61
CA ARG A 41 14.36 8.40 -11.07
C ARG A 41 14.03 9.84 -11.48
N ALA A 42 13.78 10.73 -10.52
CA ALA A 42 13.52 12.16 -10.73
C ALA A 42 14.81 12.96 -10.58
#